data_AF-A0A1C5SUN3-F1
#
_entry.id   AF-A0A1C5SUN3-F1
#
_cell.length_a   1.000
_cell.length_b   1.000
_cell.length_c   1.000
_cell.angle_alpha   90.00
_cell.angle_beta   90.00
_cell.angle_gamma   90.00
#
_symmetry.space_group_name_H-M   'P 1'
#
loop_
_entity.id
_entity.type
_entity.pdbx_description
1 polymer ?
#
loop_
_entity_poly.entity_id
_entity_poly.type
_entity_poly.pdbx_seq_one_letter_code
_entity_poly.pdbx_strand_id
1 'polypeptide(L)'
;MVIGGKATIITSGSNINVASTNVVFERPMSDTNYFVIATLETVSKPTNFDKNYDVEVIVSNKTLNGFTVSIMRGTSDFLDSQGIWNVNYIVQSRS
;
A
#
# COMPACT_ATOMS: atom_id res chain seq x y z
N MET A 1 -14.10 -3.38 15.13
CA MET A 1 -14.14 -2.25 14.18
C MET A 1 -13.49 -2.68 12.86
N VAL A 2 -14.12 -2.35 11.73
CA VAL A 2 -13.56 -2.60 10.39
C VAL A 2 -13.49 -1.26 9.65
N ILE A 3 -12.34 -0.96 9.05
CA ILE A 3 -12.11 0.27 8.27
C ILE A 3 -11.65 -0.17 6.87
N GLY A 4 -12.34 0.30 5.82
CA GLY A 4 -11.91 0.11 4.44
C GLY A 4 -11.50 1.45 3.83
N GLY A 5 -10.51 1.44 2.95
CA GLY A 5 -10.10 2.66 2.28
C GLY A 5 -9.13 2.43 1.13
N LYS A 6 -8.66 3.55 0.59
CA LYS A 6 -7.72 3.61 -0.53
C LYS A 6 -6.59 4.57 -0.19
N ALA A 7 -5.37 4.12 -0.40
CA ALA A 7 -4.17 4.93 -0.28
C ALA A 7 -3.59 5.17 -1.68
N THR A 8 -3.17 6.40 -1.96
CA THR A 8 -2.49 6.74 -3.20
C THR A 8 -1.03 7.07 -2.92
N ILE A 9 -0.13 6.37 -3.61
CA ILE A 9 1.31 6.58 -3.58
C ILE A 9 1.72 7.19 -4.91
N ILE A 10 2.45 8.29 -4.86
CA ILE A 10 2.98 8.98 -6.04
C ILE A 10 4.48 8.83 -6.03
N THR A 11 5.04 8.37 -7.14
CA THR A 11 6.49 8.35 -7.36
C THR A 11 6.90 9.54 -8.21
N SER A 12 7.93 10.27 -7.77
CA SER A 12 8.51 11.38 -8.52
C SER A 12 10.04 11.36 -8.43
N GLY A 13 10.70 11.09 -9.55
CA GLY A 13 12.17 11.06 -9.66
C GLY A 13 12.71 9.76 -10.27
N SER A 14 14.03 9.71 -10.45
CA SER A 14 14.70 8.56 -11.06
C SER A 14 15.09 7.51 -10.03
N ASN A 15 15.12 6.24 -10.44
CA ASN A 15 15.66 5.12 -9.66
C ASN A 15 14.96 4.85 -8.31
N ILE A 16 13.63 4.89 -8.28
CA ILE A 16 12.85 4.71 -7.06
C ILE A 16 12.66 3.20 -6.77
N ASN A 17 13.21 2.74 -5.65
CA ASN A 17 13.10 1.33 -5.21
C ASN A 17 11.87 1.07 -4.33
N VAL A 18 11.55 2.02 -3.46
CA VAL A 18 10.43 1.96 -2.51
C VAL A 18 9.73 3.31 -2.51
N ALA A 19 8.41 3.27 -2.51
CA ALA A 19 7.58 4.45 -2.33
C ALA A 19 6.51 4.17 -1.28
N SER A 20 6.16 5.17 -0.48
CA SER A 20 5.28 4.97 0.67
C SER A 20 4.37 6.15 0.91
N THR A 21 3.23 5.89 1.55
CA THR A 21 2.34 6.92 2.08
C THR A 21 1.80 6.50 3.44
N ASN A 22 1.35 7.48 4.23
CA ASN A 22 0.73 7.23 5.52
C ASN A 22 -0.78 7.15 5.36
N VAL A 23 -1.38 6.11 5.94
CA VAL A 23 -2.81 5.99 6.14
C VAL A 23 -3.14 6.54 7.51
N VAL A 24 -4.08 7.47 7.59
CA VAL A 24 -4.57 8.06 8.84
C VAL A 24 -6.02 7.64 9.04
N PHE A 25 -6.32 7.12 10.23
CA PHE A 25 -7.69 6.76 10.61
C PHE A 25 -8.46 7.99 11.07
N GLU A 26 -9.71 8.10 10.64
CA GLU A 26 -10.63 9.13 11.16
C GLU A 26 -10.93 8.94 12.65
N ARG A 27 -10.79 7.70 13.15
CA ARG A 27 -10.93 7.35 14.56
C ARG A 27 -9.80 6.41 14.97
N PRO A 28 -9.13 6.67 16.10
CA PRO A 28 -8.09 5.78 16.60
C PRO A 28 -8.60 4.36 16.88
N MET A 29 -7.74 3.37 16.64
CA MET A 29 -7.93 1.97 17.06
C MET A 29 -7.67 1.83 18.56
N SER A 30 -8.23 0.79 19.17
CA SER A 30 -8.03 0.47 20.59
C SER A 30 -6.61 0.02 20.93
N ASP A 31 -5.92 -0.61 19.97
CA ASP A 31 -4.56 -1.15 20.11
C ASP A 31 -3.84 -1.13 18.74
N THR A 32 -2.57 -1.55 18.71
CA THR A 32 -1.74 -1.65 17.49
C THR A 32 -1.69 -3.06 16.87
N ASN A 33 -2.36 -4.04 17.48
CA ASN A 33 -2.41 -5.45 17.05
C ASN A 33 -3.49 -5.73 16.00
N TYR A 34 -4.10 -4.69 15.42
CA TYR A 34 -5.05 -4.84 14.34
C TYR A 34 -4.42 -5.46 13.09
N PHE A 35 -5.25 -6.18 12.36
CA PHE A 35 -4.88 -6.78 11.09
C PHE A 35 -5.12 -5.79 9.95
N VAL A 36 -4.23 -5.79 8.97
CA VAL A 36 -4.36 -4.98 7.75
C VAL A 36 -4.13 -5.90 6.57
N ILE A 37 -5.08 -5.94 5.64
CA ILE A 37 -4.90 -6.50 4.30
C ILE A 37 -4.78 -5.30 3.37
N ALA A 38 -3.69 -5.22 2.61
CA ALA A 38 -3.49 -4.18 1.62
C ALA A 38 -3.17 -4.83 0.28
N THR A 39 -3.80 -4.35 -0.79
CA THR A 39 -3.68 -4.92 -2.13
C THR A 39 -3.61 -3.80 -3.16
N LEU A 40 -2.67 -3.90 -4.09
CA LEU A 40 -2.58 -2.98 -5.21
C LEU A 40 -3.84 -3.08 -6.09
N GLU A 41 -4.47 -1.95 -6.41
CA GLU A 41 -5.60 -1.88 -7.33
C GLU A 41 -5.11 -2.03 -8.77
N THR A 42 -5.55 -3.08 -9.46
CA THR A 42 -5.26 -3.27 -10.88
C THR A 42 -6.35 -2.64 -11.74
N VAL A 43 -6.03 -1.59 -12.49
CA VAL A 43 -6.91 -1.01 -13.51
C VAL A 43 -6.88 -1.95 -14.74
N SER A 44 -7.95 -2.72 -14.96
CA SER A 44 -8.24 -3.67 -16.08
C SER A 44 -7.33 -3.60 -17.34
N LYS A 45 -6.81 -4.68 -17.96
CA LYS A 45 -7.36 -6.04 -18.21
C LYS A 45 -6.26 -7.13 -18.33
N PRO A 46 -6.57 -8.41 -18.05
CA PRO A 46 -5.66 -9.54 -18.23
C PRO A 46 -5.77 -10.17 -19.62
N THR A 47 -4.69 -10.09 -20.38
CA THR A 47 -4.09 -11.26 -21.07
C THR A 47 -2.58 -11.27 -20.84
N ASN A 48 -1.99 -10.08 -20.62
CA ASN A 48 -0.64 -9.88 -20.11
C ASN A 48 -0.69 -8.87 -18.94
N PHE A 49 -1.05 -9.24 -17.70
CA PHE A 49 -0.65 -8.34 -16.60
C PHE A 49 0.87 -8.42 -16.52
N ASP A 50 1.53 -7.45 -17.13
CA ASP A 50 2.99 -7.33 -17.19
C ASP A 50 3.44 -6.15 -16.33
N LYS A 51 3.39 -6.40 -15.03
CA LYS A 51 3.90 -5.60 -13.90
C LYS A 51 5.36 -5.97 -13.58
N ASN A 52 6.06 -6.57 -14.54
CA ASN A 52 6.75 -7.82 -14.28
C ASN A 52 8.08 -7.69 -13.53
N TYR A 53 8.25 -8.27 -12.35
CA TYR A 53 7.34 -9.08 -11.55
C TYR A 53 7.38 -8.62 -10.10
N ASP A 54 6.17 -8.41 -9.60
CA ASP A 54 5.77 -8.30 -8.20
C ASP A 54 6.24 -7.05 -7.46
N VAL A 55 5.41 -6.01 -7.60
CA VAL A 55 5.34 -4.96 -6.60
C VAL A 55 4.78 -5.58 -5.31
N GLU A 56 5.59 -5.60 -4.27
CA GLU A 56 5.16 -6.01 -2.94
C GLU A 56 4.49 -4.83 -2.24
N VAL A 57 3.33 -5.08 -1.65
CA VAL A 57 2.66 -4.13 -0.77
C VAL A 57 3.04 -4.46 0.66
N ILE A 58 3.71 -3.53 1.32
CA ILE A 58 4.20 -3.70 2.69
C ILE A 58 3.40 -2.77 3.60
N VAL A 59 2.89 -3.33 4.70
CA VAL A 59 2.29 -2.56 5.79
C VAL A 59 3.28 -2.51 6.95
N SER A 60 3.62 -1.31 7.40
CA SER A 60 4.58 -1.09 8.49
C SER A 60 4.12 0.04 9.41
N ASN A 61 4.88 0.27 10.49
CA ASN A 61 4.68 1.38 11.42
C ASN A 61 3.23 1.52 11.93
N LYS A 62 2.60 0.40 12.33
CA LYS A 62 1.25 0.40 12.88
C LYS A 62 1.20 1.19 14.19
N THR A 63 0.34 2.20 14.23
CA THR A 63 0.00 3.01 15.40
C THR A 63 -1.50 2.96 15.66
N LEU A 64 -1.95 3.50 16.78
CA LEU A 64 -3.39 3.65 17.06
C LEU A 64 -4.11 4.51 16.01
N ASN A 65 -3.39 5.42 15.35
CA ASN A 65 -3.97 6.41 14.44
C ASN A 65 -3.82 6.06 12.96
N GLY A 66 -3.16 4.95 12.63
CA GLY A 66 -2.84 4.64 11.24
C GLY A 66 -1.61 3.76 11.07
N PHE A 67 -1.20 3.60 9.82
CA PHE A 67 -0.05 2.79 9.43
C PHE A 67 0.62 3.39 8.19
N THR A 68 1.83 2.94 7.88
CA THR A 68 2.49 3.24 6.60
C THR A 68 2.21 2.11 5.63
N VAL A 69 1.82 2.46 4.41
CA VAL A 69 1.74 1.53 3.29
C VAL A 69 2.82 1.87 2.28
N SER A 70 3.59 0.86 1.90
CA SER A 70 4.68 0.99 0.95
C SER A 70 4.47 0.05 -0.23
N ILE A 71 4.96 0.46 -1.38
CA ILE A 71 5.16 -0.39 -2.54
C ILE A 71 6.65 -0.48 -2.82
N MET A 72 7.09 -1.68 -3.17
CA MET A 72 8.48 -1.97 -3.50
C MET A 72 8.53 -2.89 -4.71
N ARG A 73 9.47 -2.68 -5.63
CA ARG A 73 9.77 -3.67 -6.68
C ARG A 73 10.42 -4.91 -6.05
N GLY A 74 9.86 -6.09 -6.30
CA GLY A 74 10.43 -7.38 -5.90
C GLY A 74 11.61 -7.86 -6.77
N THR A 75 12.04 -7.05 -7.74
CA THR A 75 13.17 -7.31 -8.66
C THR A 75 14.17 -6.16 -8.59
N SER A 76 15.33 -6.29 -9.24
CA SER A 76 16.38 -5.25 -9.28
C SER A 76 16.03 -3.99 -10.08
N ASP A 77 14.80 -3.88 -10.57
CA ASP A 77 14.32 -2.73 -11.33
C ASP A 77 13.72 -1.65 -10.42
N PHE A 78 13.47 -0.48 -11.01
CA PHE A 78 12.84 0.65 -10.35
C PHE A 78 11.33 0.74 -10.59
N LEU A 79 10.62 1.41 -9.69
CA LEU A 79 9.25 1.88 -9.89
C LEU A 79 9.22 2.95 -10.99
N ASP A 80 8.05 3.12 -11.62
CA ASP A 80 7.84 4.20 -12.58
C ASP A 80 8.17 5.56 -11.94
N SER A 81 8.99 6.35 -12.63
CA SER A 81 9.46 7.66 -12.18
C SER A 81 8.36 8.71 -12.01
N GLN A 82 7.18 8.52 -12.63
CA GLN A 82 6.00 9.39 -12.53
C GLN A 82 4.71 8.56 -12.36
N GLY A 83 4.78 7.53 -11.52
CA GLY A 83 3.69 6.59 -11.31
C GLY A 83 2.67 7.05 -10.26
N ILE A 84 1.40 6.74 -10.50
CA ILE A 84 0.33 6.83 -9.51
C ILE A 84 -0.12 5.41 -9.17
N TRP A 85 0.05 5.04 -7.91
CA TRP A 85 -0.18 3.69 -7.41
C TRP A 85 -1.27 3.72 -6.37
N ASN A 86 -2.33 2.97 -6.63
CA ASN A 86 -3.49 2.90 -5.76
C ASN A 86 -3.48 1.59 -4.99
N VAL A 87 -3.54 1.67 -3.66
CA VAL A 87 -3.58 0.51 -2.77
C VAL A 87 -4.89 0.52 -2.01
N ASN A 88 -5.73 -0.49 -2.26
CA ASN A 88 -6.91 -0.73 -1.45
C ASN A 88 -6.50 -1.42 -0.15
N TYR A 89 -7.14 -1.07 0.96
CA TYR A 89 -6.86 -1.70 2.24
C TYR A 89 -8.13 -1.94 3.04
N ILE A 90 -8.06 -2.97 3.89
CA ILE A 90 -9.05 -3.28 4.93
C ILE A 90 -8.29 -3.48 6.24
N VAL A 91 -8.76 -2.82 7.28
CA VAL A 91 -8.27 -2.93 8.66
C VAL A 91 -9.33 -3.62 9.51
N GLN A 92 -8.91 -4.57 10.34
CA GLN A 92 -9.78 -5.27 11.28
C GLN A 92 -9.15 -5.28 12.67
N SER A 93 -9.86 -4.75 13.66
CA SER A 93 -9.46 -4.88 15.07
C SER A 93 -9.53 -6.35 15.48
N ARG A 94 -8.55 -6.83 16.25
CA ARG A 94 -8.70 -8.09 16.97
C ARG A 94 -9.53 -7.83 18.22
N SER A 95 -10.68 -8.50 18.31
CA SER A 95 -11.55 -8.51 19.49
C SER A 95 -10.98 -9.41 20.58
#